data_AF-A0A823IU17-F1
#
_entry.id   AF-A0A823IU17-F1
#
_cell.length_a   1.000
_cell.length_b   1.000
_cell.length_c   1.000
_cell.angle_alpha   90.00
_cell.angle_beta   90.00
_cell.angle_gamma   90.00
#
_symmetry.space_group_name_H-M   'P 1'
#
loop_
_entity.id
_entity.type
_entity.pdbx_description
1 polymer ?
#
loop_
_entity_poly.entity_id
_entity_poly.type
_entity_poly.pdbx_seq_one_letter_code
_entity_poly.pdbx_strand_id
1 'polypeptide(L)'
;MQKFENGGANAIKGFNFQKAAITFIAIKNLTKPGFHIFVESKDDFEVKYDGYSAYIQVKSQKLSLRKLLNSNKGKSILEKNLSNGDNNSKFKVFVKSFSEVDLKNMNKIDKGDICKPLYSYSEAQQKIITDELKNSELKDNFENKLSQSYIYISPFKDILSDAITFLLGEMAQNDIAVSNKRGHIAINELFTLIDQKSEFIVNKEADYSKKEITKNDLYEIFKLTSSLDHFDELLEATSFSFFEKKEIKVEHLKLIHNYSNEKNAAKQQLENFDVFSTPSEDLLIKEAIKSCNKIESFAKLEECTKKAIIIEILSEKE
;
A
#
# COMPACT_ATOMS: atom_id res chain seq x y z
N MET A 1 15.96 35.87 -16.80
CA MET A 1 15.87 35.35 -15.41
C MET A 1 14.59 34.56 -15.27
N GLN A 2 14.68 33.24 -15.21
CA GLN A 2 13.55 32.35 -14.93
C GLN A 2 13.17 32.53 -13.45
N LYS A 3 11.92 32.92 -13.20
CA LYS A 3 11.32 32.91 -11.87
C LYS A 3 11.29 31.45 -11.40
N PHE A 4 12.03 31.13 -10.35
CA PHE A 4 11.86 29.90 -9.60
C PHE A 4 10.44 29.90 -9.03
N GLU A 5 9.57 29.03 -9.56
CA GLU A 5 8.22 28.85 -9.04
C GLU A 5 8.26 28.07 -7.73
N ASN A 6 7.53 28.57 -6.73
CA ASN A 6 7.41 28.04 -5.37
C ASN A 6 6.72 26.67 -5.34
N GLY A 7 7.42 25.62 -5.77
CA GLY A 7 6.92 24.24 -5.84
C GLY A 7 6.83 23.51 -4.50
N GLY A 8 7.51 23.98 -3.45
CA GLY A 8 7.71 23.20 -2.21
C GLY A 8 6.42 22.73 -1.54
N ALA A 9 5.57 23.63 -1.06
CA ALA A 9 4.43 23.25 -0.22
C ALA A 9 3.31 22.49 -0.98
N ASN A 10 3.03 22.88 -2.23
CA ASN A 10 1.96 22.23 -3.01
C ASN A 10 2.42 20.89 -3.60
N ALA A 11 3.70 20.74 -3.98
CA ALA A 11 4.24 19.45 -4.38
C ALA A 11 4.27 18.47 -3.20
N ILE A 12 4.68 18.93 -2.00
CA ILE A 12 4.67 18.12 -0.78
C ILE A 12 3.23 17.66 -0.45
N LYS A 13 2.24 18.56 -0.51
CA LYS A 13 0.82 18.19 -0.28
C LYS A 13 0.31 17.20 -1.33
N GLY A 14 0.65 17.41 -2.60
CA GLY A 14 0.29 16.51 -3.70
C GLY A 14 0.85 15.10 -3.50
N PHE A 15 2.14 15.04 -3.17
CA PHE A 15 2.84 13.79 -2.91
C PHE A 15 2.29 13.06 -1.68
N ASN A 16 2.06 13.77 -0.57
CA ASN A 16 1.42 13.19 0.62
C ASN A 16 0.03 12.62 0.33
N PHE A 17 -0.75 13.28 -0.53
CA PHE A 17 -2.06 12.77 -0.94
C PHE A 17 -1.96 11.51 -1.81
N GLN A 18 -0.96 11.42 -2.68
CA GLN A 18 -0.64 10.21 -3.45
C GLN A 18 -0.24 9.06 -2.53
N LYS A 19 0.65 9.29 -1.56
CA LYS A 19 1.05 8.27 -0.57
C LYS A 19 -0.14 7.75 0.24
N ALA A 20 -1.01 8.64 0.68
CA ALA A 20 -2.24 8.26 1.36
C ALA A 20 -3.19 7.44 0.45
N ALA A 21 -3.31 7.79 -0.82
CA ALA A 21 -4.10 7.03 -1.79
C ALA A 21 -3.54 5.62 -2.03
N ILE A 22 -2.22 5.47 -2.20
CA ILE A 22 -1.57 4.17 -2.35
C ILE A 22 -1.78 3.33 -1.09
N THR A 23 -1.57 3.92 0.09
CA THR A 23 -1.72 3.23 1.38
C THR A 23 -3.15 2.77 1.61
N PHE A 24 -4.13 3.61 1.30
CA PHE A 24 -5.54 3.26 1.35
C PHE A 24 -5.86 2.04 0.47
N ILE A 25 -5.33 2.02 -0.76
CA ILE A 25 -5.53 0.89 -1.67
C ILE A 25 -4.82 -0.37 -1.17
N ALA A 26 -3.62 -0.25 -0.61
CA ALA A 26 -2.91 -1.38 0.00
C ALA A 26 -3.72 -2.01 1.14
N ILE A 27 -4.22 -1.21 2.07
CA ILE A 27 -5.02 -1.66 3.22
C ILE A 27 -6.27 -2.42 2.75
N LYS A 28 -7.07 -1.82 1.85
CA LYS A 28 -8.36 -2.39 1.42
C LYS A 28 -8.26 -3.68 0.62
N ASN A 29 -7.08 -3.94 0.05
CA ASN A 29 -6.88 -5.02 -0.90
C ASN A 29 -5.81 -6.02 -0.43
N LEU A 30 -5.32 -5.89 0.80
CA LEU A 30 -4.26 -6.71 1.39
C LEU A 30 -4.53 -8.21 1.24
N THR A 31 -5.78 -8.63 1.38
CA THR A 31 -6.16 -10.05 1.35
C THR A 31 -6.28 -10.62 -0.06
N LYS A 32 -6.37 -9.79 -1.11
CA LYS A 32 -6.55 -10.27 -2.49
C LYS A 32 -5.35 -11.14 -2.93
N PRO A 33 -5.58 -12.31 -3.55
CA PRO A 33 -4.49 -13.12 -4.09
C PRO A 33 -3.69 -12.36 -5.15
N GLY A 34 -2.36 -12.55 -5.16
CA GLY A 34 -1.49 -11.92 -6.17
C GLY A 34 -1.50 -10.39 -6.19
N PHE A 35 -1.98 -9.72 -5.13
CA PHE A 35 -2.06 -8.26 -5.08
C PHE A 35 -0.69 -7.60 -5.03
N HIS A 36 -0.47 -6.60 -5.89
CA HIS A 36 0.74 -5.80 -5.91
C HIS A 36 0.47 -4.41 -6.51
N ILE A 37 1.34 -3.46 -6.15
CA ILE A 37 1.27 -2.06 -6.56
C ILE A 37 2.58 -1.66 -7.21
N PHE A 38 2.54 -1.00 -8.36
CA PHE A 38 3.70 -0.34 -8.94
C PHE A 38 3.62 1.16 -8.71
N VAL A 39 4.64 1.72 -8.05
CA VAL A 39 4.71 3.15 -7.72
C VAL A 39 5.44 3.88 -8.85
N GLU A 40 4.84 4.95 -9.41
CA GLU A 40 5.45 5.76 -10.48
C GLU A 40 5.95 4.95 -11.70
N SER A 41 5.17 3.98 -12.19
CA SER A 41 5.56 3.14 -13.32
C SER A 41 5.06 3.64 -14.69
N LYS A 42 3.83 4.15 -14.78
CA LYS A 42 3.21 4.67 -16.04
C LYS A 42 2.23 5.82 -15.78
N ASP A 43 1.54 5.74 -14.66
CA ASP A 43 0.80 6.84 -14.03
C ASP A 43 1.37 7.08 -12.61
N ASP A 44 0.63 7.77 -11.75
CA ASP A 44 1.03 7.98 -10.35
C ASP A 44 1.20 6.64 -9.61
N PHE A 45 0.33 5.65 -9.87
CA PHE A 45 0.57 4.24 -9.53
C PHE A 45 -0.31 3.28 -10.34
N GLU A 46 0.05 1.99 -10.35
CA GLU A 46 -0.68 0.89 -10.99
C GLU A 46 -0.98 -0.20 -9.97
N VAL A 47 -2.13 -0.86 -10.10
CA VAL A 47 -2.55 -1.95 -9.20
C VAL A 47 -2.85 -3.19 -10.03
N LYS A 48 -2.38 -4.34 -9.58
CA LYS A 48 -2.63 -5.62 -10.24
C LYS A 48 -2.93 -6.74 -9.26
N TYR A 49 -3.78 -7.68 -9.68
CA TYR A 49 -4.06 -8.96 -9.02
C TYR A 49 -4.89 -9.84 -9.96
N ASP A 50 -4.70 -11.16 -10.00
CA ASP A 50 -5.56 -12.12 -10.73
C ASP A 50 -6.05 -11.68 -12.13
N GLY A 51 -5.15 -11.17 -12.99
CA GLY A 51 -5.49 -10.69 -14.33
C GLY A 51 -6.19 -9.32 -14.39
N TYR A 52 -6.49 -8.71 -13.24
CA TYR A 52 -6.89 -7.32 -13.11
C TYR A 52 -5.70 -6.39 -13.23
N SER A 53 -5.87 -5.29 -13.96
CA SER A 53 -4.92 -4.16 -13.99
C SER A 53 -5.68 -2.85 -13.96
N ALA A 54 -5.23 -1.92 -13.10
CA ALA A 54 -5.73 -0.56 -13.05
C ALA A 54 -4.61 0.47 -13.05
N TYR A 55 -4.76 1.52 -13.86
CA TYR A 55 -3.88 2.68 -13.93
C TYR A 55 -4.53 3.86 -13.19
N ILE A 56 -3.85 4.36 -12.16
CA ILE A 56 -4.40 5.36 -11.25
C ILE A 56 -3.62 6.66 -11.33
N GLN A 57 -4.32 7.73 -11.69
CA GLN A 57 -3.83 9.09 -11.60
C GLN A 57 -4.42 9.78 -10.37
N VAL A 58 -3.58 10.30 -9.49
CA VAL A 58 -3.96 11.00 -8.26
C VAL A 58 -3.84 12.51 -8.43
N LYS A 59 -4.84 13.25 -7.95
CA LYS A 59 -4.88 14.72 -7.98
C LYS A 59 -5.42 15.26 -6.66
N SER A 60 -4.55 15.95 -5.91
CA SER A 60 -4.88 16.61 -4.63
C SER A 60 -5.73 17.88 -4.76
N GLN A 61 -6.22 18.20 -5.95
CA GLN A 61 -7.02 19.39 -6.22
C GLN A 61 -8.48 19.04 -6.55
N LYS A 62 -9.40 19.99 -6.34
CA LYS A 62 -10.78 19.86 -6.81
C LYS A 62 -10.81 19.90 -8.34
N LEU A 63 -11.29 18.82 -8.95
CA LEU A 63 -11.45 18.70 -10.39
C LEU A 63 -12.90 18.90 -10.83
N SER A 64 -13.06 19.09 -12.14
CA SER A 64 -14.32 19.10 -12.88
C SER A 64 -14.06 18.44 -14.23
N LEU A 65 -15.11 18.10 -14.99
CA LEU A 65 -14.96 17.52 -16.31
C LEU A 65 -14.10 18.42 -17.22
N ARG A 66 -14.39 19.72 -17.21
CA ARG A 66 -13.59 20.73 -17.94
C ARG A 66 -12.11 20.72 -17.55
N LYS A 67 -11.79 20.57 -16.26
CA LYS A 67 -10.38 20.51 -15.81
C LYS A 67 -9.70 19.20 -16.19
N LEU A 68 -10.43 18.09 -16.23
CA LEU A 68 -9.89 16.80 -16.67
C LEU A 68 -9.46 16.83 -18.14
N LEU A 69 -10.23 17.53 -18.97
CA LEU A 69 -10.03 17.65 -20.42
C LEU A 69 -9.10 18.81 -20.82
N ASN A 70 -8.70 19.65 -19.87
CA ASN A 70 -7.86 20.81 -20.17
C ASN A 70 -6.45 20.36 -20.63
N SER A 71 -6.11 20.72 -21.87
CA SER A 71 -4.84 20.41 -22.55
C SER A 71 -3.90 21.62 -22.73
N ASN A 72 -4.16 22.74 -22.04
CA ASN A 72 -3.38 23.99 -22.18
C ASN A 72 -1.87 23.83 -21.84
N LYS A 73 -1.46 22.72 -21.23
CA LYS A 73 -0.07 22.41 -20.88
C LYS A 73 0.37 21.03 -21.42
N GLY A 74 -0.15 20.62 -22.58
CA GLY A 74 0.07 19.29 -23.17
C GLY A 74 -1.11 18.35 -22.92
N LYS A 75 -0.89 17.03 -22.95
CA LYS A 75 -1.96 16.04 -22.78
C LYS A 75 -2.79 16.30 -21.52
N SER A 76 -4.11 16.21 -21.66
CA SER A 76 -5.04 16.41 -20.54
C SER A 76 -4.89 15.31 -19.47
N ILE A 77 -5.48 15.49 -18.28
CA ILE A 77 -5.38 14.47 -17.21
C ILE A 77 -6.01 13.16 -17.67
N LEU A 78 -7.19 13.25 -18.29
CA LEU A 78 -7.90 12.08 -18.79
C LEU A 78 -7.13 11.43 -19.96
N GLU A 79 -6.63 12.23 -20.89
CA GLU A 79 -5.87 11.73 -22.04
C GLU A 79 -4.60 10.98 -21.61
N LYS A 80 -3.86 11.50 -20.60
CA LYS A 80 -2.70 10.82 -20.03
C LYS A 80 -3.07 9.47 -19.44
N ASN A 81 -4.09 9.42 -18.58
CA ASN A 81 -4.50 8.17 -17.94
C ASN A 81 -4.98 7.13 -18.97
N LEU A 82 -5.75 7.53 -19.98
CA LEU A 82 -6.22 6.63 -21.05
C LEU A 82 -5.13 6.20 -22.03
N SER A 83 -4.01 6.92 -22.10
CA SER A 83 -2.88 6.54 -22.97
C SER A 83 -2.10 5.32 -22.45
N ASN A 84 -2.31 4.94 -21.18
CA ASN A 84 -1.70 3.77 -20.57
C ASN A 84 -2.50 2.49 -20.81
N GLY A 85 -1.92 1.34 -20.51
CA GLY A 85 -2.61 0.04 -20.50
C GLY A 85 -3.16 -0.45 -21.83
N ASP A 86 -3.88 -1.57 -21.74
CA ASP A 86 -4.58 -2.23 -22.85
C ASP A 86 -6.11 -2.04 -22.77
N ASN A 87 -6.86 -2.82 -23.54
CA ASN A 87 -8.33 -2.75 -23.62
C ASN A 87 -9.06 -3.37 -22.42
N ASN A 88 -8.37 -4.20 -21.63
CA ASN A 88 -8.93 -4.86 -20.46
C ASN A 88 -8.57 -4.10 -19.17
N SER A 89 -7.63 -3.17 -19.27
CA SER A 89 -7.18 -2.31 -18.20
C SER A 89 -8.29 -1.36 -17.73
N LYS A 90 -8.31 -1.07 -16.42
CA LYS A 90 -9.18 -0.06 -15.82
C LYS A 90 -8.42 1.25 -15.64
N PHE A 91 -9.12 2.37 -15.78
CA PHE A 91 -8.54 3.70 -15.66
C PHE A 91 -9.23 4.44 -14.53
N LYS A 92 -8.47 5.01 -13.59
CA LYS A 92 -9.04 5.70 -12.44
C LYS A 92 -8.35 7.03 -12.18
N VAL A 93 -9.14 8.08 -11.96
CA VAL A 93 -8.64 9.36 -11.46
C VAL A 93 -9.10 9.56 -10.02
N PHE A 94 -8.14 9.57 -9.10
CA PHE A 94 -8.37 9.78 -7.68
C PHE A 94 -8.29 11.25 -7.36
N VAL A 95 -9.34 11.79 -6.74
CA VAL A 95 -9.47 13.22 -6.44
C VAL A 95 -9.91 13.44 -5.01
N LYS A 96 -9.46 14.54 -4.40
CA LYS A 96 -10.00 14.93 -3.08
C LYS A 96 -11.45 15.41 -3.14
N SER A 97 -11.87 15.93 -4.28
CA SER A 97 -13.25 16.37 -4.54
C SER A 97 -13.44 16.59 -6.04
N PHE A 98 -14.69 16.49 -6.47
CA PHE A 98 -15.10 16.76 -7.84
C PHE A 98 -16.24 17.79 -7.87
N SER A 99 -16.50 18.38 -9.03
CA SER A 99 -17.63 19.28 -9.24
C SER A 99 -18.94 18.55 -8.97
N GLU A 100 -19.76 19.07 -8.06
CA GLU A 100 -21.05 18.46 -7.71
C GLU A 100 -22.01 18.43 -8.89
N VAL A 101 -21.97 19.46 -9.74
CA VAL A 101 -22.78 19.51 -10.97
C VAL A 101 -22.39 18.37 -11.91
N ASP A 102 -21.09 18.11 -12.07
CA ASP A 102 -20.62 17.02 -12.92
C ASP A 102 -20.94 15.64 -12.31
N LEU A 103 -20.78 15.48 -10.99
CA LEU A 103 -21.08 14.23 -10.27
C LEU A 103 -22.56 13.86 -10.34
N LYS A 104 -23.47 14.83 -10.23
CA LYS A 104 -24.91 14.60 -10.37
C LYS A 104 -25.28 14.04 -11.74
N ASN A 105 -24.47 14.32 -12.75
CA ASN A 105 -24.64 13.86 -14.12
C ASN A 105 -23.81 12.60 -14.44
N MET A 106 -23.11 12.03 -13.45
CA MET A 106 -22.35 10.79 -13.58
C MET A 106 -23.15 9.61 -13.04
N ASN A 107 -22.78 8.41 -13.47
CA ASN A 107 -23.35 7.17 -12.98
C ASN A 107 -22.52 6.65 -11.80
N LYS A 108 -23.09 6.64 -10.60
CA LYS A 108 -22.46 6.08 -9.39
C LYS A 108 -22.56 4.56 -9.42
N ILE A 109 -21.44 3.89 -9.15
CA ILE A 109 -21.31 2.45 -9.05
C ILE A 109 -20.86 2.12 -7.62
N ASP A 110 -21.75 1.52 -6.84
CA ASP A 110 -21.49 1.24 -5.41
C ASP A 110 -20.54 0.06 -5.17
N LYS A 111 -20.35 -0.79 -6.18
CA LYS A 111 -19.37 -1.87 -6.19
C LYS A 111 -18.16 -1.47 -7.03
N GLY A 112 -16.97 -1.81 -6.56
CA GLY A 112 -15.74 -1.59 -7.31
C GLY A 112 -14.66 -2.57 -6.88
N ASP A 113 -13.71 -2.79 -7.77
CA ASP A 113 -12.71 -3.86 -7.65
C ASP A 113 -11.69 -3.60 -6.53
N ILE A 114 -11.12 -2.38 -6.52
CA ILE A 114 -10.07 -1.96 -5.59
C ILE A 114 -10.52 -0.86 -4.63
N CYS A 115 -11.58 -0.13 -4.97
CA CYS A 115 -12.17 0.93 -4.17
C CYS A 115 -13.63 1.14 -4.56
N LYS A 116 -14.39 1.75 -3.64
CA LYS A 116 -15.81 2.06 -3.81
C LYS A 116 -16.20 3.32 -3.03
N PRO A 117 -17.23 4.07 -3.47
CA PRO A 117 -17.92 3.93 -4.76
C PRO A 117 -17.09 4.50 -5.92
N LEU A 118 -17.41 4.11 -7.16
CA LEU A 118 -16.83 4.66 -8.39
C LEU A 118 -17.86 5.51 -9.14
N TYR A 119 -17.39 6.49 -9.91
CA TYR A 119 -18.25 7.30 -10.80
C TYR A 119 -17.81 7.12 -12.24
N SER A 120 -18.73 6.68 -13.10
CA SER A 120 -18.52 6.58 -14.55
C SER A 120 -19.24 7.72 -15.27
N TYR A 121 -18.71 8.10 -16.44
CA TYR A 121 -19.27 9.16 -17.26
C TYR A 121 -20.62 8.74 -17.85
N SER A 122 -21.64 9.62 -17.81
CA SER A 122 -22.88 9.41 -18.55
C SER A 122 -22.66 9.50 -20.06
N GLU A 123 -23.60 9.00 -20.87
CA GLU A 123 -23.53 9.07 -22.34
C GLU A 123 -23.28 10.49 -22.85
N ALA A 124 -23.96 11.48 -22.27
CA ALA A 124 -23.77 12.89 -22.59
C ALA A 124 -22.34 13.36 -22.30
N GLN A 125 -21.77 12.97 -21.15
CA GLN A 125 -20.39 13.29 -20.79
C GLN A 125 -19.38 12.56 -21.66
N GLN A 126 -19.62 11.28 -22.00
CA GLN A 126 -18.78 10.51 -22.91
C GLN A 126 -18.72 11.15 -24.29
N LYS A 127 -19.86 11.66 -24.80
CA LYS A 127 -19.90 12.41 -26.05
C LYS A 127 -19.05 13.68 -26.00
N ILE A 128 -19.18 14.48 -24.93
CA ILE A 128 -18.35 15.69 -24.72
C ILE A 128 -16.86 15.33 -24.71
N ILE A 129 -16.50 14.28 -23.97
CA ILE A 129 -15.11 13.81 -23.86
C ILE A 129 -14.58 13.38 -25.23
N THR A 130 -15.37 12.64 -25.99
CA THR A 130 -15.00 12.16 -27.33
C THR A 130 -14.83 13.32 -28.29
N ASP A 131 -15.74 14.30 -28.28
CA ASP A 131 -15.66 15.48 -29.15
C ASP A 131 -14.43 16.35 -28.86
N GLU A 132 -14.05 16.51 -27.57
CA GLU A 132 -12.87 17.25 -27.13
C GLU A 132 -11.56 16.50 -27.41
N LEU A 133 -11.54 15.17 -27.26
CA LEU A 133 -10.34 14.35 -27.43
C LEU A 133 -10.22 13.66 -28.79
N LYS A 134 -11.11 13.95 -29.76
CA LYS A 134 -11.13 13.32 -31.09
C LYS A 134 -9.82 13.44 -31.88
N ASN A 135 -9.04 14.48 -31.62
CA ASN A 135 -7.76 14.75 -32.28
C ASN A 135 -6.55 14.25 -31.46
N SER A 136 -6.78 13.61 -30.32
CA SER A 136 -5.70 13.05 -29.49
C SER A 136 -5.04 11.86 -30.18
N GLU A 137 -3.81 11.54 -29.76
CA GLU A 137 -3.06 10.39 -30.29
C GLU A 137 -3.61 9.03 -29.81
N LEU A 138 -4.76 9.00 -29.16
CA LEU A 138 -5.45 7.79 -28.70
C LEU A 138 -6.06 7.08 -29.92
N LYS A 139 -5.20 6.51 -30.75
CA LYS A 139 -5.54 6.12 -32.12
C LYS A 139 -6.31 4.80 -32.24
N ASP A 140 -6.43 4.01 -31.18
CA ASP A 140 -7.24 2.78 -31.16
C ASP A 140 -7.93 2.56 -29.81
N ASN A 141 -9.18 2.08 -29.83
CA ASN A 141 -9.96 1.65 -28.66
C ASN A 141 -10.27 2.71 -27.59
N PHE A 142 -10.23 4.00 -27.96
CA PHE A 142 -10.54 5.11 -27.06
C PHE A 142 -11.88 4.95 -26.33
N GLU A 143 -12.96 4.65 -27.08
CA GLU A 143 -14.30 4.49 -26.51
C GLU A 143 -14.35 3.36 -25.49
N ASN A 144 -13.70 2.23 -25.79
CA ASN A 144 -13.60 1.12 -24.86
C ASN A 144 -12.84 1.53 -23.59
N LYS A 145 -11.67 2.16 -23.71
CA LYS A 145 -10.91 2.64 -22.54
C LYS A 145 -11.70 3.67 -21.73
N LEU A 146 -12.43 4.57 -22.40
CA LEU A 146 -13.29 5.55 -21.75
C LEU A 146 -14.43 4.89 -20.96
N SER A 147 -15.03 3.81 -21.48
CA SER A 147 -16.04 3.02 -20.78
C SER A 147 -15.50 2.35 -19.50
N GLN A 148 -14.18 2.11 -19.45
CA GLN A 148 -13.45 1.55 -18.31
C GLN A 148 -12.77 2.63 -17.45
N SER A 149 -13.14 3.90 -17.66
CA SER A 149 -12.60 5.04 -16.94
C SER A 149 -13.55 5.53 -15.86
N TYR A 150 -12.98 5.77 -14.67
CA TYR A 150 -13.76 6.10 -13.47
C TYR A 150 -13.12 7.25 -12.68
N ILE A 151 -13.97 8.05 -12.05
CA ILE A 151 -13.55 8.97 -10.99
C ILE A 151 -13.75 8.30 -9.64
N TYR A 152 -12.73 8.39 -8.78
CA TYR A 152 -12.82 8.03 -7.38
C TYR A 152 -12.60 9.27 -6.52
N ILE A 153 -13.55 9.53 -5.61
CA ILE A 153 -13.41 10.60 -4.64
C ILE A 153 -12.86 9.98 -3.36
N SER A 154 -11.66 10.39 -2.96
CA SER A 154 -11.05 9.89 -1.73
C SER A 154 -11.89 10.26 -0.51
N PRO A 155 -11.95 9.39 0.51
CA PRO A 155 -12.72 9.67 1.72
C PRO A 155 -11.98 10.64 2.66
N PHE A 156 -10.70 10.93 2.38
CA PHE A 156 -9.87 11.91 3.05
C PHE A 156 -9.46 13.04 2.10
N LYS A 157 -9.07 14.18 2.68
CA LYS A 157 -8.60 15.36 1.95
C LYS A 157 -7.07 15.32 1.78
N ASP A 158 -6.49 16.41 1.29
CA ASP A 158 -5.03 16.58 1.11
C ASP A 158 -4.29 17.01 2.39
N ILE A 159 -4.89 16.78 3.57
CA ILE A 159 -4.28 17.02 4.87
C ILE A 159 -3.81 15.67 5.41
N LEU A 160 -2.50 15.53 5.65
CA LEU A 160 -1.89 14.25 5.99
C LEU A 160 -2.41 13.67 7.33
N SER A 161 -2.62 14.50 8.35
CA SER A 161 -3.17 14.07 9.64
C SER A 161 -4.57 13.48 9.52
N ASP A 162 -5.43 14.11 8.72
CA ASP A 162 -6.79 13.65 8.47
C ASP A 162 -6.78 12.34 7.70
N ALA A 163 -5.88 12.23 6.70
CA ALA A 163 -5.68 11.01 5.95
C ALA A 163 -5.20 9.87 6.85
N ILE A 164 -4.18 10.08 7.68
CA ILE A 164 -3.69 9.07 8.65
C ILE A 164 -4.83 8.60 9.57
N THR A 165 -5.62 9.53 10.10
CA THR A 165 -6.77 9.19 10.97
C THR A 165 -7.76 8.27 10.23
N PHE A 166 -8.07 8.58 8.98
CA PHE A 166 -8.93 7.74 8.15
C PHE A 166 -8.29 6.37 7.87
N LEU A 167 -7.00 6.34 7.51
CA LEU A 167 -6.26 5.11 7.22
C LEU A 167 -6.24 4.17 8.43
N LEU A 168 -6.03 4.68 9.64
CA LEU A 168 -6.11 3.88 10.88
C LEU A 168 -7.50 3.27 11.08
N GLY A 169 -8.57 4.03 10.81
CA GLY A 169 -9.93 3.51 10.84
C GLY A 169 -10.14 2.39 9.81
N GLU A 170 -9.64 2.57 8.60
CA GLU A 170 -9.70 1.54 7.55
C GLU A 170 -8.85 0.31 7.90
N MET A 171 -7.67 0.47 8.51
CA MET A 171 -6.85 -0.65 9.00
C MET A 171 -7.63 -1.50 10.01
N ALA A 172 -8.25 -0.86 10.99
CA ALA A 172 -9.05 -1.56 12.00
C ALA A 172 -10.24 -2.30 11.37
N GLN A 173 -10.86 -1.76 10.33
CA GLN A 173 -11.94 -2.43 9.60
C GLN A 173 -11.49 -3.64 8.77
N ASN A 174 -10.19 -3.76 8.48
CA ASN A 174 -9.61 -4.88 7.74
C ASN A 174 -8.74 -5.77 8.67
N ASP A 175 -9.03 -5.77 9.98
CA ASP A 175 -8.37 -6.57 11.01
C ASP A 175 -6.85 -6.36 11.12
N ILE A 176 -6.34 -5.22 10.65
CA ILE A 176 -4.93 -4.84 10.78
C ILE A 176 -4.73 -4.12 12.13
N ALA A 177 -3.67 -4.50 12.83
CA ALA A 177 -3.41 -4.00 14.18
C ALA A 177 -3.06 -2.49 14.20
N VAL A 178 -3.80 -1.74 15.02
CA VAL A 178 -3.60 -0.28 15.21
C VAL A 178 -3.16 0.12 16.62
N SER A 179 -3.19 -0.81 17.58
CA SER A 179 -2.87 -0.55 18.99
C SER A 179 -1.41 -0.14 19.21
N ASN A 180 -1.11 0.54 20.32
CA ASN A 180 0.25 0.87 20.75
C ASN A 180 1.13 1.55 19.67
N LYS A 181 0.54 2.45 18.88
CA LYS A 181 1.17 3.14 17.73
C LYS A 181 1.54 2.24 16.54
N ARG A 182 1.24 0.93 16.56
CA ARG A 182 1.55 0.00 15.46
C ARG A 182 0.96 0.48 14.14
N GLY A 183 -0.27 0.98 14.15
CA GLY A 183 -0.90 1.52 12.94
C GLY A 183 -0.13 2.69 12.34
N HIS A 184 0.37 3.61 13.18
CA HIS A 184 1.21 4.72 12.72
C HIS A 184 2.57 4.25 12.20
N ILE A 185 3.19 3.27 12.87
CA ILE A 185 4.46 2.69 12.45
C ILE A 185 4.30 2.04 11.06
N ALA A 186 3.26 1.23 10.87
CA ALA A 186 2.99 0.56 9.60
C ALA A 186 2.70 1.55 8.45
N ILE A 187 1.89 2.59 8.70
CA ILE A 187 1.64 3.63 7.69
C ILE A 187 2.95 4.35 7.31
N ASN A 188 3.77 4.71 8.31
CA ASN A 188 5.04 5.39 8.06
C ASN A 188 6.02 4.48 7.30
N GLU A 189 6.09 3.20 7.65
CA GLU A 189 6.92 2.21 6.96
C GLU A 189 6.50 2.09 5.49
N LEU A 190 5.19 2.00 5.21
CA LEU A 190 4.72 1.98 3.83
C LEU A 190 5.01 3.31 3.11
N PHE A 191 4.90 4.46 3.77
CA PHE A 191 5.29 5.73 3.17
C PHE A 191 6.77 5.77 2.80
N THR A 192 7.64 5.28 3.68
CA THR A 192 9.07 5.16 3.41
C THR A 192 9.34 4.21 2.25
N LEU A 193 8.66 3.07 2.19
CA LEU A 193 8.76 2.14 1.06
C LEU A 193 8.30 2.79 -0.24
N ILE A 194 7.17 3.52 -0.23
CA ILE A 194 6.69 4.27 -1.40
C ILE A 194 7.75 5.29 -1.85
N ASP A 195 8.33 6.06 -0.93
CA ASP A 195 9.38 7.05 -1.25
C ASP A 195 10.58 6.38 -1.93
N GLN A 196 11.09 5.28 -1.36
CA GLN A 196 12.22 4.52 -1.92
C GLN A 196 11.92 3.98 -3.32
N LYS A 197 10.71 3.46 -3.54
CA LYS A 197 10.28 2.88 -4.83
C LYS A 197 10.04 3.98 -5.87
N SER A 198 9.50 5.13 -5.46
CA SER A 198 9.34 6.33 -6.29
C SER A 198 10.68 6.83 -6.82
N GLU A 199 11.68 6.97 -5.95
CA GLU A 199 13.01 7.50 -6.31
C GLU A 199 13.81 6.61 -7.27
N PHE A 200 13.43 5.34 -7.43
CA PHE A 200 14.13 4.43 -8.32
C PHE A 200 13.98 4.85 -9.81
N ILE A 201 15.10 5.09 -10.48
CA ILE A 201 15.14 5.45 -11.91
C ILE A 201 15.12 4.18 -12.78
N VAL A 202 14.06 4.02 -13.56
CA VAL A 202 13.90 2.91 -14.52
C VAL A 202 14.75 3.18 -15.77
N ASN A 203 15.73 2.32 -16.03
CA ASN A 203 16.58 2.41 -17.23
C ASN A 203 16.22 1.37 -18.30
N LYS A 204 15.61 0.26 -17.88
CA LYS A 204 15.16 -0.84 -18.75
C LYS A 204 13.89 -1.47 -18.20
N GLU A 205 13.17 -2.21 -19.03
CA GLU A 205 11.87 -2.80 -18.65
C GLU A 205 11.95 -3.69 -17.40
N ALA A 206 13.02 -4.49 -17.26
CA ALA A 206 13.23 -5.32 -16.08
C ALA A 206 13.31 -4.53 -14.76
N ASP A 207 13.69 -3.25 -14.81
CA ASP A 207 13.75 -2.40 -13.63
C ASP A 207 12.37 -2.03 -13.07
N TYR A 208 11.28 -2.23 -13.83
CA TYR A 208 9.92 -1.96 -13.32
C TYR A 208 9.57 -2.79 -12.09
N SER A 209 10.10 -4.01 -11.99
CA SER A 209 9.97 -4.85 -10.80
C SER A 209 10.49 -4.18 -9.52
N LYS A 210 11.47 -3.25 -9.66
CA LYS A 210 12.02 -2.54 -8.50
C LYS A 210 11.06 -1.48 -7.96
N LYS A 211 10.07 -1.04 -8.75
CA LYS A 211 9.00 -0.12 -8.33
C LYS A 211 7.79 -0.85 -7.72
N GLU A 212 7.85 -2.18 -7.67
CA GLU A 212 6.79 -3.02 -7.14
C GLU A 212 6.80 -3.05 -5.60
N ILE A 213 5.62 -2.94 -5.02
CA ILE A 213 5.29 -3.28 -3.64
C ILE A 213 4.42 -4.53 -3.72
N THR A 214 4.97 -5.64 -3.22
CA THR A 214 4.35 -6.96 -3.30
C THR A 214 3.42 -7.21 -2.11
N LYS A 215 2.58 -8.26 -2.22
CA LYS A 215 1.77 -8.73 -1.10
C LYS A 215 2.61 -9.07 0.14
N ASN A 216 3.79 -9.66 -0.06
CA ASN A 216 4.68 -10.04 1.04
C ASN A 216 5.23 -8.81 1.77
N ASP A 217 5.63 -7.77 1.03
CA ASP A 217 6.03 -6.49 1.64
C ASP A 217 4.91 -5.92 2.51
N LEU A 218 3.66 -5.97 2.01
CA LEU A 218 2.50 -5.48 2.74
C LEU A 218 2.17 -6.31 3.98
N TYR A 219 2.36 -7.64 3.97
CA TYR A 219 2.14 -8.48 5.17
C TYR A 219 3.21 -8.32 6.25
N GLU A 220 4.44 -7.98 5.86
CA GLU A 220 5.45 -7.60 6.85
C GLU A 220 5.12 -6.25 7.51
N ILE A 221 4.52 -5.32 6.75
CA ILE A 221 4.13 -4.01 7.26
C ILE A 221 2.82 -4.04 8.07
N PHE A 222 1.78 -4.66 7.51
CA PHE A 222 0.43 -4.70 8.08
C PHE A 222 0.18 -6.02 8.78
N LYS A 223 0.67 -6.14 10.01
CA LYS A 223 0.38 -7.29 10.87
C LYS A 223 -1.10 -7.31 11.26
N LEU A 224 -1.71 -8.48 11.11
CA LEU A 224 -3.10 -8.72 11.51
C LEU A 224 -3.20 -8.77 13.03
N THR A 225 -4.37 -8.41 13.56
CA THR A 225 -4.67 -8.50 14.99
C THR A 225 -4.45 -9.93 15.51
N SER A 226 -4.91 -10.93 14.75
CA SER A 226 -4.73 -12.35 15.11
C SER A 226 -3.27 -12.77 15.25
N SER A 227 -2.37 -12.28 14.39
CA SER A 227 -0.94 -12.57 14.49
C SER A 227 -0.33 -12.00 15.78
N LEU A 228 -0.83 -10.86 16.26
CA LEU A 228 -0.41 -10.32 17.56
C LEU A 228 -1.00 -11.09 18.72
N ASP A 229 -2.25 -11.53 18.61
CA ASP A 229 -2.89 -12.35 19.63
C ASP A 229 -2.12 -13.67 19.81
N HIS A 230 -1.75 -14.34 18.71
CA HIS A 230 -0.90 -15.55 18.76
C HIS A 230 0.48 -15.28 19.36
N PHE A 231 1.10 -14.13 19.04
CA PHE A 231 2.37 -13.74 19.66
C PHE A 231 2.22 -13.58 21.19
N ASP A 232 1.17 -12.88 21.62
CA ASP A 232 0.89 -12.64 23.04
C ASP A 232 0.53 -13.96 23.75
N GLU A 233 -0.26 -14.84 23.15
CA GLU A 233 -0.60 -16.16 23.68
C GLU A 233 0.66 -17.03 23.87
N LEU A 234 1.51 -17.13 22.85
CA LEU A 234 2.76 -17.89 22.94
C LEU A 234 3.70 -17.31 24.00
N LEU A 235 3.83 -15.99 24.06
CA LEU A 235 4.63 -15.33 25.09
C LEU A 235 4.05 -15.55 26.49
N GLU A 236 2.74 -15.51 26.67
CA GLU A 236 2.12 -15.72 27.97
C GLU A 236 2.24 -17.17 28.46
N ALA A 237 2.27 -18.15 27.55
CA ALA A 237 2.53 -19.56 27.87
C ALA A 237 3.94 -19.82 28.41
N THR A 238 4.90 -18.92 28.17
CA THR A 238 6.27 -19.07 28.69
C THR A 238 6.37 -18.85 30.20
N SER A 239 7.41 -19.41 30.82
CA SER A 239 7.73 -19.17 32.24
C SER A 239 8.47 -17.84 32.51
N PHE A 240 8.63 -16.98 31.49
CA PHE A 240 9.35 -15.72 31.59
C PHE A 240 8.73 -14.77 32.62
N SER A 241 9.58 -13.98 33.28
CA SER A 241 9.12 -13.02 34.28
C SER A 241 8.28 -11.90 33.64
N PHE A 242 7.42 -11.25 34.43
CA PHE A 242 6.62 -10.10 33.96
C PHE A 242 7.47 -9.01 33.29
N PHE A 243 8.62 -8.66 33.88
CA PHE A 243 9.50 -7.63 33.35
C PHE A 243 10.16 -8.05 32.04
N GLU A 244 10.54 -9.33 31.93
CA GLU A 244 11.11 -9.91 30.71
C GLU A 244 10.08 -9.97 29.58
N LYS A 245 8.85 -10.44 29.86
CA LYS A 245 7.74 -10.42 28.89
C LYS A 245 7.47 -8.99 28.40
N LYS A 246 7.50 -8.01 29.30
CA LYS A 246 7.33 -6.59 28.94
C LYS A 246 8.45 -6.08 28.03
N GLU A 247 9.71 -6.45 28.30
CA GLU A 247 10.84 -6.09 27.46
C GLU A 247 10.78 -6.74 26.07
N ILE A 248 10.42 -8.02 26.01
CA ILE A 248 10.17 -8.74 24.74
C ILE A 248 9.09 -8.04 23.91
N LYS A 249 7.98 -7.60 24.52
CA LYS A 249 6.92 -6.83 23.82
C LYS A 249 7.43 -5.49 23.28
N VAL A 250 8.35 -4.83 23.99
CA VAL A 250 8.99 -3.59 23.51
C VAL A 250 9.91 -3.88 22.32
N GLU A 251 10.69 -4.96 22.37
CA GLU A 251 11.55 -5.39 21.26
C GLU A 251 10.74 -5.81 20.03
N HIS A 252 9.61 -6.50 20.21
CA HIS A 252 8.69 -6.86 19.12
C HIS A 252 8.25 -5.63 18.29
N LEU A 253 7.98 -4.49 18.93
CA LEU A 253 7.63 -3.26 18.20
C LEU A 253 8.74 -2.72 17.28
N LYS A 254 10.00 -3.08 17.55
CA LYS A 254 11.17 -2.61 16.81
C LYS A 254 11.50 -3.52 15.61
N LEU A 255 10.96 -4.74 15.56
CA LEU A 255 11.38 -5.76 14.60
C LEU A 255 11.19 -5.32 13.15
N ILE A 256 10.05 -4.68 12.85
CA ILE A 256 9.74 -4.17 11.51
C ILE A 256 10.80 -3.21 10.97
N HIS A 257 11.37 -2.36 11.83
CA HIS A 257 12.24 -1.26 11.41
C HIS A 257 13.73 -1.58 11.57
N ASN A 258 14.08 -2.32 12.63
CA ASN A 258 15.47 -2.48 13.04
C ASN A 258 16.03 -3.87 12.76
N TYR A 259 15.18 -4.89 12.61
CA TYR A 259 15.63 -6.30 12.63
C TYR A 259 15.00 -7.15 11.53
N SER A 260 14.54 -6.53 10.44
CA SER A 260 13.89 -7.23 9.31
C SER A 260 14.83 -8.26 8.66
N ASN A 261 16.13 -7.93 8.51
CA ASN A 261 17.11 -8.84 7.93
C ASN A 261 17.37 -10.06 8.82
N GLU A 262 17.58 -9.83 10.12
CA GLU A 262 17.82 -10.87 11.11
C GLU A 262 16.59 -11.77 11.27
N LYS A 263 15.38 -11.19 11.28
CA LYS A 263 14.12 -11.92 11.29
C LYS A 263 14.00 -12.81 10.05
N ASN A 264 14.24 -12.28 8.86
CA ASN A 264 14.14 -13.04 7.61
C ASN A 264 15.15 -14.19 7.55
N ALA A 265 16.39 -13.97 7.99
CA ALA A 265 17.40 -15.01 8.08
C ALA A 265 17.00 -16.10 9.10
N ALA A 266 16.50 -15.71 10.27
CA ALA A 266 15.99 -16.66 11.26
C ALA A 266 14.78 -17.45 10.75
N LYS A 267 13.86 -16.80 10.02
CA LYS A 267 12.68 -17.44 9.42
C LYS A 267 13.09 -18.52 8.41
N GLN A 268 14.07 -18.24 7.55
CA GLN A 268 14.64 -19.23 6.63
C GLN A 268 15.30 -20.39 7.38
N GLN A 269 16.09 -20.11 8.42
CA GLN A 269 16.75 -21.13 9.22
C GLN A 269 15.77 -22.05 9.96
N LEU A 270 14.55 -21.56 10.24
CA LEU A 270 13.49 -22.29 10.94
C LEU A 270 12.40 -22.82 10.01
N GLU A 271 12.56 -22.76 8.69
CA GLU A 271 11.52 -23.16 7.73
C GLU A 271 10.97 -24.56 8.01
N ASN A 272 11.86 -25.53 8.25
CA ASN A 272 11.53 -26.92 8.57
C ASN A 272 11.64 -27.26 10.07
N PHE A 273 11.57 -26.25 10.95
CA PHE A 273 11.65 -26.46 12.39
C PHE A 273 10.37 -27.13 12.90
N ASP A 274 10.51 -28.25 13.62
CA ASP A 274 9.39 -29.01 14.17
C ASP A 274 8.89 -28.35 15.46
N VAL A 275 7.74 -27.68 15.37
CA VAL A 275 7.12 -26.96 16.49
C VAL A 275 6.47 -27.89 17.52
N PHE A 276 6.26 -29.16 17.19
CA PHE A 276 5.68 -30.17 18.07
C PHE A 276 6.73 -31.09 18.71
N SER A 277 8.01 -30.80 18.47
CA SER A 277 9.14 -31.60 18.95
C SER A 277 9.29 -31.58 20.48
N THR A 278 8.75 -30.58 21.16
CA THR A 278 8.86 -30.43 22.61
C THR A 278 7.52 -30.09 23.26
N PRO A 279 7.28 -30.53 24.51
CA PRO A 279 6.03 -30.26 25.23
C PRO A 279 6.03 -28.89 25.94
N SER A 280 7.06 -28.05 25.74
CA SER A 280 7.22 -26.79 26.46
C SER A 280 7.68 -25.69 25.52
N GLU A 281 6.94 -24.59 25.53
CA GLU A 281 7.18 -23.38 24.76
C GLU A 281 8.56 -22.79 25.08
N ASP A 282 8.97 -22.83 26.34
CA ASP A 282 10.31 -22.40 26.77
C ASP A 282 11.44 -23.19 26.12
N LEU A 283 11.29 -24.52 26.04
CA LEU A 283 12.28 -25.38 25.39
C LEU A 283 12.27 -25.15 23.89
N LEU A 284 11.09 -25.05 23.29
CA LEU A 284 10.91 -24.75 21.87
C LEU A 284 11.62 -23.44 21.47
N ILE A 285 11.39 -22.36 22.22
CA ILE A 285 12.03 -21.06 21.99
C ILE A 285 13.56 -21.18 22.14
N LYS A 286 14.05 -21.86 23.18
CA LYS A 286 15.51 -22.05 23.40
C LYS A 286 16.17 -22.83 22.26
N GLU A 287 15.52 -23.88 21.77
CA GLU A 287 16.03 -24.68 20.66
C GLU A 287 16.04 -23.89 19.34
N ALA A 288 14.97 -23.13 19.08
CA ALA A 288 14.89 -22.24 17.93
C ALA A 288 15.99 -21.16 17.98
N ILE A 289 16.20 -20.51 19.14
CA ILE A 289 17.31 -19.56 19.35
C ILE A 289 18.66 -20.23 19.08
N LYS A 290 18.88 -21.45 19.61
CA LYS A 290 20.12 -22.20 19.40
C LYS A 290 20.37 -22.51 17.92
N SER A 291 19.31 -22.83 17.17
CA SER A 291 19.38 -23.03 15.72
C SER A 291 19.80 -21.73 15.00
N CYS A 292 19.16 -20.61 15.35
CA CYS A 292 19.39 -19.31 14.74
C CYS A 292 20.72 -18.64 15.15
N ASN A 293 21.31 -19.00 16.30
CA ASN A 293 22.64 -18.52 16.72
C ASN A 293 23.78 -18.95 15.79
N LYS A 294 23.53 -19.82 14.81
CA LYS A 294 24.47 -20.10 13.71
C LYS A 294 24.60 -18.93 12.73
N ILE A 295 23.61 -18.04 12.70
CA ILE A 295 23.61 -16.82 11.88
C ILE A 295 24.33 -15.73 12.67
N GLU A 296 25.42 -15.20 12.13
CA GLU A 296 26.28 -14.25 12.85
C GLU A 296 25.55 -12.97 13.27
N SER A 297 24.72 -12.40 12.40
CA SER A 297 23.94 -11.19 12.71
C SER A 297 22.94 -11.42 13.83
N PHE A 298 22.22 -12.55 13.81
CA PHE A 298 21.28 -12.94 14.85
C PHE A 298 21.98 -13.22 16.19
N ALA A 299 23.13 -13.91 16.16
CA ALA A 299 23.87 -14.28 17.36
C ALA A 299 24.34 -13.08 18.19
N LYS A 300 24.58 -11.93 17.54
CA LYS A 300 25.00 -10.67 18.18
C LYS A 300 23.86 -9.89 18.83
N LEU A 301 22.61 -10.28 18.61
CA LEU A 301 21.45 -9.59 19.18
C LEU A 301 21.34 -9.82 20.69
N GLU A 302 20.74 -8.84 21.37
CA GLU A 302 20.34 -8.95 22.77
C GLU A 302 19.29 -10.06 22.95
N GLU A 303 19.28 -10.67 24.13
CA GLU A 303 18.48 -11.88 24.41
C GLU A 303 16.97 -11.64 24.23
N CYS A 304 16.46 -10.50 24.71
CA CYS A 304 15.04 -10.15 24.55
C CYS A 304 14.66 -9.90 23.08
N THR A 305 15.58 -9.35 22.28
CA THR A 305 15.37 -9.18 20.83
C THR A 305 15.33 -10.53 20.12
N LYS A 306 16.24 -11.46 20.46
CA LYS A 306 16.22 -12.83 19.93
C LYS A 306 14.89 -13.53 20.24
N LYS A 307 14.43 -13.45 21.49
CA LYS A 307 13.15 -14.02 21.92
C LYS A 307 11.98 -13.39 21.15
N ALA A 308 11.95 -12.07 21.00
CA ALA A 308 10.90 -11.40 20.23
C ALA A 308 10.84 -11.91 18.78
N ILE A 309 11.99 -12.00 18.09
CA ILE A 309 12.05 -12.52 16.71
C ILE A 309 11.53 -13.95 16.65
N ILE A 310 11.99 -14.82 17.55
CA ILE A 310 11.67 -16.24 17.51
C ILE A 310 10.20 -16.48 17.84
N ILE A 311 9.65 -15.80 18.85
CA ILE A 311 8.23 -15.90 19.20
C ILE A 311 7.37 -15.42 18.03
N GLU A 312 7.72 -14.31 17.36
CA GLU A 312 6.98 -13.84 16.18
C GLU A 312 7.00 -14.89 15.06
N ILE A 313 8.18 -15.45 14.74
CA ILE A 313 8.30 -16.49 13.70
C ILE A 313 7.49 -17.74 14.06
N LEU A 314 7.53 -18.19 15.31
CA LEU A 314 6.79 -19.37 15.75
C LEU A 314 5.28 -19.12 15.77
N SER A 315 4.83 -17.92 16.14
CA SER A 315 3.40 -17.54 16.09
C SER A 315 2.84 -17.42 14.67
N GLU A 316 3.71 -17.29 13.65
CA GLU A 316 3.34 -17.28 12.24
C GLU A 316 3.29 -18.69 11.62
N LYS A 317 3.75 -19.73 12.33
CA LYS A 317 3.72 -21.14 11.88
C LYS A 317 2.44 -21.82 12.35
N GLU A 318 1.44 -21.83 11.48
CA GLU A 318 0.27 -22.72 11.55
C GLU A 318 0.58 -24.10 10.95
#